data_AF-A0A4Q1FQW6-F1
#
_entry.id   AF-A0A4Q1FQW6-F1
#
_cell.length_a   1.000
_cell.length_b   1.000
_cell.length_c   1.000
_cell.angle_alpha   90.00
_cell.angle_beta   90.00
_cell.angle_gamma   90.00
#
_symmetry.space_group_name_H-M   'P 1'
#
loop_
_entity.id
_entity.type
_entity.pdbx_description
1 polymer ?
#
loop_
_entity_poly.entity_id
_entity_poly.type
_entity_poly.pdbx_seq_one_letter_code
_entity_poly.pdbx_strand_id
1 'polypeptide(L)'
;MKSTYIKTIAVAFATLLVVSCSGDKKKGIDYNQFKTEVQLTPDQVKSFDEITAKYQQLQEQNFQAAKAQGGNMDRVALGIKGEELRTQQSLEMAKILDGPQMEQFNKFVDENARKRPRYDNALLEKIKAEAQLSEDEFKVVNAANDAFEKAFSDAHDVYHGNNDLAKEYWEKFDGQRKAAIQKALTPEHYTKFEEIVKDIQFKGRK
;
A
#
# COMPACT_ATOMS: atom_id res chain seq x y z
N MET A 1 -5.62 60.88 -51.88
CA MET A 1 -4.77 60.40 -50.77
C MET A 1 -5.45 60.65 -49.44
N LYS A 2 -6.00 59.62 -48.80
CA LYS A 2 -6.38 59.62 -47.39
C LYS A 2 -6.09 58.22 -46.84
N SER A 3 -5.28 58.19 -45.78
CA SER A 3 -4.98 57.04 -44.94
C SER A 3 -6.08 56.89 -43.90
N THR A 4 -6.54 55.66 -43.65
CA THR A 4 -7.00 55.27 -42.31
C THR A 4 -6.86 53.77 -42.11
N TYR A 5 -6.05 53.40 -41.12
CA TYR A 5 -5.97 52.10 -40.47
C TYR A 5 -7.16 51.88 -39.52
N ILE A 6 -7.52 50.61 -39.23
CA ILE A 6 -8.03 50.02 -37.96
C ILE A 6 -8.56 48.61 -38.33
N LYS A 7 -7.79 47.53 -38.11
CA LYS A 7 -7.76 46.62 -36.95
C LYS A 7 -9.10 45.92 -36.63
N THR A 8 -9.23 44.63 -36.98
CA THR A 8 -10.08 43.68 -36.22
C THR A 8 -9.61 42.21 -36.37
N ILE A 9 -8.95 41.73 -35.32
CA ILE A 9 -9.11 40.44 -34.61
C ILE A 9 -9.15 39.13 -35.42
N ALA A 10 -8.04 38.38 -35.33
CA ALA A 10 -8.07 36.91 -35.38
C ALA A 10 -7.50 36.38 -34.07
N VAL A 11 -8.36 35.85 -33.19
CA VAL A 11 -7.94 35.08 -32.01
C VAL A 11 -8.12 33.61 -32.38
N ALA A 12 -7.04 32.98 -32.81
CA ALA A 12 -6.96 31.53 -32.87
C ALA A 12 -6.49 31.04 -31.49
N PHE A 13 -7.42 30.52 -30.69
CA PHE A 13 -7.09 29.72 -29.51
C PHE A 13 -6.53 28.38 -29.98
N ALA A 14 -5.22 28.33 -30.22
CA ALA A 14 -4.50 27.08 -30.32
C ALA A 14 -4.33 26.54 -28.88
N THR A 15 -5.14 25.54 -28.54
CA THR A 15 -4.99 24.72 -27.34
C THR A 15 -3.59 24.12 -27.31
N LEU A 16 -2.75 24.64 -26.41
CA LEU A 16 -1.51 24.00 -26.00
C LEU A 16 -1.87 22.67 -25.33
N LEU A 17 -1.80 21.58 -26.11
CA LEU A 17 -1.58 20.24 -25.61
C LEU A 17 -0.18 20.22 -24.98
N VAL A 18 -0.10 20.57 -23.69
CA VAL A 18 1.03 20.20 -22.85
C VAL A 18 0.94 18.69 -22.61
N VAL A 19 1.41 17.92 -23.59
CA VAL A 19 1.81 16.53 -23.37
C VAL A 19 3.12 16.59 -22.59
N SER A 20 3.00 16.71 -21.27
CA SER A 20 4.10 16.43 -20.35
C SER A 20 4.38 14.93 -20.41
N CYS A 21 5.18 14.51 -21.39
CA CYS A 21 5.90 13.24 -21.33
C CYS A 21 7.04 13.38 -20.32
N SER A 22 6.70 13.45 -19.03
CA SER A 22 7.57 12.89 -18.00
C SER A 22 7.51 11.38 -18.19
N GLY A 23 8.67 10.74 -18.37
CA GLY A 23 8.79 9.29 -18.30
C GLY A 23 8.47 8.81 -16.89
N ASP A 24 7.19 8.85 -16.53
CA ASP A 24 6.69 8.38 -15.26
C ASP A 24 6.77 6.86 -15.28
N LYS A 25 7.79 6.32 -14.60
CA LYS A 25 7.70 4.94 -14.11
C LYS A 25 6.38 4.86 -13.34
N LYS A 26 5.39 4.14 -13.89
CA LYS A 26 4.10 3.90 -13.24
C LYS A 26 4.39 3.46 -11.80
N LYS A 27 4.04 4.31 -10.84
CA LYS A 27 4.12 3.96 -9.43
C LYS A 27 2.95 3.03 -9.12
N GLY A 28 3.24 1.87 -8.55
CA GLY A 28 2.23 0.89 -8.16
C GLY A 28 2.28 -0.39 -8.99
N ILE A 29 1.23 -1.20 -8.86
CA ILE A 29 1.12 -2.53 -9.47
C ILE A 29 0.83 -2.38 -10.97
N ASP A 30 1.58 -3.11 -11.81
CA ASP A 30 1.35 -3.17 -13.25
C ASP A 30 0.34 -4.27 -13.61
N TYR A 31 -0.95 -3.96 -13.49
CA TYR A 31 -2.03 -4.90 -13.77
C TYR A 31 -2.09 -5.40 -15.22
N ASN A 32 -1.33 -4.83 -16.16
CA ASN A 32 -1.21 -5.42 -17.48
C ASN A 32 -0.47 -6.76 -17.45
N GLN A 33 0.48 -6.94 -16.51
CA GLN A 33 1.18 -8.22 -16.34
C GLN A 33 0.24 -9.32 -15.89
N PHE A 34 -0.71 -9.01 -15.00
CA PHE A 34 -1.74 -9.97 -14.58
C PHE A 34 -2.49 -10.56 -15.77
N LYS A 35 -2.91 -9.72 -16.73
CA LYS A 35 -3.62 -10.15 -17.93
C LYS A 35 -2.77 -10.99 -18.90
N THR A 36 -1.44 -11.03 -18.74
CA THR A 36 -0.57 -11.95 -19.49
C THR A 36 -0.47 -13.34 -18.88
N GLU A 37 -0.76 -13.46 -17.59
CA GLU A 37 -0.69 -14.72 -16.83
C GLU A 37 -2.08 -15.37 -16.69
N VAL A 38 -3.13 -14.56 -16.72
CA VAL A 38 -4.51 -14.99 -16.47
C VAL A 38 -5.39 -14.65 -17.66
N GLN A 39 -6.06 -15.66 -18.21
CA GLN A 39 -7.02 -15.46 -19.29
C GLN A 39 -8.34 -14.90 -18.75
N LEU A 40 -8.67 -13.68 -19.16
CA LEU A 40 -9.93 -13.01 -18.87
C LEU A 40 -10.83 -13.01 -20.12
N THR A 41 -12.14 -13.11 -19.93
CA THR A 41 -13.11 -12.89 -21.01
C THR A 41 -13.12 -11.41 -21.44
N PRO A 42 -13.59 -11.07 -22.65
CA PRO A 42 -13.64 -9.68 -23.10
C PRO A 42 -14.39 -8.74 -22.14
N ASP A 43 -15.50 -9.22 -21.56
CA ASP A 43 -16.29 -8.44 -20.59
C ASP A 43 -15.53 -8.25 -19.27
N GLN A 44 -14.85 -9.29 -18.79
CA GLN A 44 -13.97 -9.18 -17.61
C GLN A 44 -12.83 -8.21 -17.84
N VAL A 45 -12.18 -8.21 -19.01
CA VAL A 45 -11.07 -7.28 -19.33
C VAL A 45 -11.51 -5.84 -19.15
N LYS A 46 -12.67 -5.47 -19.68
CA LYS A 46 -13.18 -4.09 -19.56
C LYS A 46 -13.40 -3.70 -18.10
N SER A 47 -14.15 -4.49 -17.34
CA SER A 47 -14.41 -4.19 -15.93
C SER A 47 -13.14 -4.24 -15.07
N PHE A 48 -12.20 -5.13 -15.38
CA PHE A 48 -10.92 -5.23 -14.70
C PHE A 48 -10.10 -3.95 -14.89
N ASP A 49 -10.04 -3.42 -16.11
CA ASP A 49 -9.32 -2.18 -16.40
C ASP A 49 -9.98 -0.96 -15.72
N GLU A 50 -11.31 -0.90 -15.71
CA GLU A 50 -12.05 0.15 -15.00
C GLU A 50 -11.80 0.12 -13.48
N ILE A 51 -11.87 -1.06 -12.85
CA ILE A 51 -11.63 -1.23 -11.41
C ILE A 51 -10.18 -0.88 -11.07
N THR A 52 -9.20 -1.45 -11.80
CA THR A 52 -7.78 -1.21 -11.50
C THR A 52 -7.40 0.27 -11.70
N ALA A 53 -7.90 0.93 -12.75
CA ALA A 53 -7.70 2.36 -12.97
C ALA A 53 -8.30 3.21 -11.84
N LYS A 54 -9.54 2.91 -11.41
CA LYS A 54 -10.21 3.61 -10.29
C LYS A 54 -9.36 3.56 -9.01
N TYR A 55 -8.89 2.38 -8.61
CA TYR A 55 -8.12 2.24 -7.37
C TYR A 55 -6.70 2.79 -7.47
N GLN A 56 -6.06 2.74 -8.65
CA GLN A 56 -4.80 3.45 -8.90
C GLN A 56 -4.98 4.98 -8.75
N GLN A 57 -6.08 5.53 -9.29
CA GLN A 57 -6.39 6.95 -9.15
C GLN A 57 -6.64 7.35 -7.69
N LEU A 58 -7.41 6.55 -6.94
CA LEU A 58 -7.64 6.79 -5.51
C LEU A 58 -6.34 6.73 -4.70
N GLN A 59 -5.44 5.80 -5.04
CA GLN A 59 -4.13 5.72 -4.39
C GLN A 59 -3.27 6.96 -4.67
N GLU A 60 -3.25 7.44 -5.91
CA GLU A 60 -2.54 8.67 -6.28
C GLU A 60 -3.15 9.91 -5.59
N GLN A 61 -4.47 10.01 -5.52
CA GLN A 61 -5.16 11.08 -4.79
C GLN A 61 -4.78 11.09 -3.31
N ASN A 62 -4.74 9.91 -2.66
CA ASN A 62 -4.29 9.79 -1.27
C ASN A 62 -2.82 10.21 -1.10
N PHE A 63 -1.95 9.86 -2.03
CA PHE A 63 -0.55 10.27 -2.03
C PHE A 63 -0.40 11.79 -2.17
N GLN A 64 -1.10 12.41 -3.13
CA GLN A 64 -1.05 13.86 -3.33
C GLN A 64 -1.66 14.62 -2.16
N ALA A 65 -2.75 14.13 -1.57
CA ALA A 65 -3.34 14.72 -0.37
C ALA A 65 -2.37 14.67 0.82
N ALA A 66 -1.68 13.55 1.03
CA ALA A 66 -0.67 13.42 2.08
C ALA A 66 0.54 14.34 1.84
N LYS A 67 0.95 14.53 0.57
CA LYS A 67 2.03 15.45 0.21
C LYS A 67 1.64 16.92 0.45
N ALA A 68 0.38 17.28 0.19
CA ALA A 68 -0.12 18.64 0.32
C ALA A 68 -0.22 19.13 1.78
N GLN A 69 -0.20 18.22 2.77
CA GLN A 69 -0.25 18.57 4.19
C GLN A 69 1.04 19.24 4.72
N GLY A 70 2.13 19.21 3.96
CA GLY A 70 3.42 19.77 4.37
C GLY A 70 4.13 18.92 5.44
N GLY A 71 5.43 19.15 5.63
CA GLY A 71 6.25 18.36 6.58
C GLY A 71 6.56 16.93 6.09
N ASN A 72 7.02 16.09 7.01
CA ASN A 72 7.28 14.67 6.72
C ASN A 72 5.95 13.92 6.57
N MET A 73 5.71 13.36 5.38
CA MET A 73 4.53 12.54 5.10
C MET A 73 4.40 11.39 6.10
N ASP A 74 3.23 11.25 6.73
CA ASP A 74 2.91 10.08 7.55
C ASP A 74 2.74 8.85 6.64
N ARG A 75 3.85 8.11 6.47
CA ARG A 75 3.92 6.92 5.62
C ARG A 75 3.07 5.78 6.15
N VAL A 76 2.82 5.72 7.46
CA VAL A 76 1.97 4.68 8.08
C VAL A 76 0.52 4.97 7.80
N ALA A 77 0.06 6.20 8.03
CA ALA A 77 -1.31 6.59 7.70
C ALA A 77 -1.60 6.41 6.20
N LEU A 78 -0.64 6.74 5.32
CA LEU A 78 -0.77 6.49 3.89
C LEU A 78 -0.80 4.98 3.57
N GLY A 79 0.02 4.17 4.26
CA GLY A 79 0.02 2.71 4.14
C GLY A 79 -1.30 2.06 4.52
N ILE A 80 -1.90 2.50 5.63
CA ILE A 80 -3.23 2.05 6.12
C ILE A 80 -4.31 2.35 5.07
N LYS A 81 -4.39 3.59 4.58
CA LYS A 81 -5.32 3.93 3.48
C LYS A 81 -5.09 3.08 2.24
N GLY A 82 -3.83 2.76 1.94
CA GLY A 82 -3.48 1.86 0.84
C GLY A 82 -3.99 0.42 1.04
N GLU A 83 -3.97 -0.10 2.28
CA GLU A 83 -4.56 -1.40 2.61
C GLU A 83 -6.07 -1.40 2.48
N GLU A 84 -6.74 -0.37 2.99
CA GLU A 84 -8.19 -0.20 2.86
C GLU A 84 -8.63 -0.18 1.40
N LEU A 85 -7.92 0.58 0.55
CA LEU A 85 -8.18 0.61 -0.89
C LEU A 85 -7.95 -0.77 -1.53
N ARG A 86 -6.92 -1.53 -1.14
CA ARG A 86 -6.71 -2.89 -1.67
C ARG A 86 -7.83 -3.84 -1.25
N THR A 87 -8.30 -3.78 -0.01
CA THR A 87 -9.45 -4.57 0.45
C THR A 87 -10.69 -4.24 -0.38
N GLN A 88 -11.00 -2.97 -0.57
CA GLN A 88 -12.14 -2.54 -1.38
C GLN A 88 -11.99 -2.97 -2.85
N GLN A 89 -10.79 -2.85 -3.42
CA GLN A 89 -10.49 -3.31 -4.77
C GLN A 89 -10.73 -4.81 -4.91
N SER A 90 -10.26 -5.63 -3.95
CA SER A 90 -10.49 -7.07 -3.94
C SER A 90 -11.98 -7.41 -3.90
N LEU A 91 -12.79 -6.66 -3.13
CA LEU A 91 -14.24 -6.86 -3.06
C LEU A 91 -14.96 -6.50 -4.37
N GLU A 92 -14.51 -5.46 -5.07
CA GLU A 92 -15.04 -5.13 -6.40
C GLU A 92 -14.58 -6.15 -7.46
N MET A 93 -13.34 -6.63 -7.35
CA MET A 93 -12.78 -7.60 -8.28
C MET A 93 -13.47 -8.97 -8.18
N ALA A 94 -13.86 -9.38 -6.97
CA ALA A 94 -14.62 -10.61 -6.72
C ALA A 94 -16.01 -10.65 -7.37
N LYS A 95 -16.51 -9.51 -7.89
CA LYS A 95 -17.77 -9.46 -8.66
C LYS A 95 -17.58 -9.85 -10.12
N ILE A 96 -16.35 -9.82 -10.62
CA ILE A 96 -16.05 -10.08 -12.04
C ILE A 96 -15.13 -11.26 -12.25
N LEU A 97 -14.26 -11.58 -11.29
CA LEU A 97 -13.36 -12.73 -11.33
C LEU A 97 -14.00 -13.92 -10.62
N ASP A 98 -13.81 -15.11 -11.18
CA ASP A 98 -14.17 -16.36 -10.49
C ASP A 98 -13.17 -16.70 -9.37
N GLY A 99 -13.43 -17.79 -8.63
CA GLY A 99 -12.58 -18.21 -7.52
C GLY A 99 -11.10 -18.37 -7.90
N PRO A 100 -10.77 -19.22 -8.90
CA PRO A 100 -9.39 -19.38 -9.38
C PRO A 100 -8.74 -18.07 -9.86
N GLN A 101 -9.47 -17.22 -10.58
CA GLN A 101 -8.95 -15.92 -11.03
C GLN A 101 -8.71 -14.96 -9.85
N MET A 102 -9.57 -14.97 -8.83
CA MET A 102 -9.39 -14.17 -7.62
C MET A 102 -8.19 -14.62 -6.79
N GLU A 103 -7.93 -15.92 -6.68
CA GLU A 103 -6.72 -16.43 -6.01
C GLU A 103 -5.45 -15.93 -6.72
N GLN A 104 -5.43 -16.01 -8.05
CA GLN A 104 -4.31 -15.49 -8.85
C GLN A 104 -4.17 -13.97 -8.71
N PHE A 105 -5.28 -13.24 -8.71
CA PHE A 105 -5.28 -11.78 -8.53
C PHE A 105 -4.71 -11.38 -7.16
N ASN A 106 -5.16 -12.02 -6.09
CA ASN A 106 -4.68 -11.73 -4.74
C ASN A 106 -3.19 -12.03 -4.60
N LYS A 107 -2.74 -13.15 -5.17
CA LYS A 107 -1.31 -13.49 -5.22
C LYS A 107 -0.50 -12.47 -6.01
N PHE A 108 -0.96 -12.11 -7.21
CA PHE A 108 -0.31 -11.11 -8.05
C PHE A 108 -0.20 -9.75 -7.34
N VAL A 109 -1.28 -9.31 -6.70
CA VAL A 109 -1.28 -8.07 -5.91
C VAL A 109 -0.31 -8.16 -4.75
N ASP A 110 -0.30 -9.26 -4.00
CA ASP A 110 0.63 -9.44 -2.88
C ASP A 110 2.09 -9.36 -3.36
N GLU A 111 2.45 -10.07 -4.42
CA GLU A 111 3.81 -10.13 -4.94
C GLU A 111 4.30 -8.80 -5.52
N ASN A 112 3.40 -8.01 -6.12
CA ASN A 112 3.75 -6.76 -6.81
C ASN A 112 3.46 -5.49 -5.99
N ALA A 113 2.75 -5.61 -4.86
CA ALA A 113 2.54 -4.49 -3.96
C ALA A 113 3.82 -4.12 -3.21
N ARG A 114 3.95 -2.84 -2.86
CA ARG A 114 5.00 -2.40 -1.94
C ARG A 114 4.82 -3.08 -0.59
N LYS A 115 5.77 -3.93 -0.23
CA LYS A 115 5.79 -4.61 1.07
C LYS A 115 5.98 -3.60 2.20
N ARG A 116 5.18 -3.77 3.26
CA ARG A 116 5.32 -3.06 4.53
C ARG A 116 6.10 -3.94 5.51
N PRO A 117 6.86 -3.35 6.44
CA PRO A 117 7.69 -4.11 7.38
C PRO A 117 6.89 -4.75 8.53
N ARG A 118 5.64 -4.28 8.74
CA ARG A 118 4.70 -4.77 9.78
C ARG A 118 4.21 -6.19 9.49
N TYR A 119 3.55 -6.82 10.48
CA TYR A 119 2.72 -8.01 10.20
C TYR A 119 1.60 -7.64 9.24
N ASP A 120 1.42 -8.44 8.19
CA ASP A 120 0.33 -8.24 7.22
C ASP A 120 -1.04 -8.63 7.80
N ASN A 121 -2.11 -8.27 7.09
CA ASN A 121 -3.47 -8.52 7.55
C ASN A 121 -3.78 -10.00 7.72
N ALA A 122 -3.24 -10.87 6.86
CA ALA A 122 -3.47 -12.32 6.97
C ALA A 122 -2.85 -12.87 8.26
N LEU A 123 -1.63 -12.44 8.58
CA LEU A 123 -0.96 -12.79 9.82
C LEU A 123 -1.65 -12.18 11.04
N LEU A 124 -2.15 -10.94 10.96
CA LEU A 124 -2.90 -10.30 12.05
C LEU A 124 -4.21 -11.04 12.33
N GLU A 125 -4.98 -11.43 11.32
CA GLU A 125 -6.19 -12.24 11.50
C GLU A 125 -5.87 -13.62 12.07
N LYS A 126 -4.77 -14.25 11.62
CA LYS A 126 -4.28 -15.50 12.20
C LYS A 126 -3.94 -15.33 13.69
N ILE A 127 -3.21 -14.28 14.04
CA ILE A 127 -2.88 -13.95 15.45
C ILE A 127 -4.16 -13.78 16.26
N LYS A 128 -5.12 -12.99 15.76
CA LYS A 128 -6.40 -12.76 16.44
C LYS A 128 -7.14 -14.07 16.71
N ALA A 129 -7.29 -14.90 15.68
CA ALA A 129 -8.06 -16.13 15.75
C ALA A 129 -7.37 -17.21 16.60
N GLU A 130 -6.09 -17.49 16.35
CA GLU A 130 -5.37 -18.60 16.99
C GLU A 130 -4.92 -18.28 18.42
N ALA A 131 -4.61 -17.02 18.73
CA ALA A 131 -4.34 -16.58 20.11
C ALA A 131 -5.61 -16.19 20.87
N GLN A 132 -6.79 -16.33 20.25
CA GLN A 132 -8.11 -16.08 20.85
C GLN A 132 -8.23 -14.68 21.46
N LEU A 133 -7.66 -13.68 20.79
CA LEU A 133 -7.61 -12.32 21.29
C LEU A 133 -9.02 -11.71 21.31
N SER A 134 -9.36 -11.05 22.41
CA SER A 134 -10.49 -10.13 22.43
C SER A 134 -10.26 -8.96 21.46
N GLU A 135 -11.33 -8.23 21.12
CA GLU A 135 -11.21 -7.06 20.25
C GLU A 135 -10.27 -5.99 20.83
N ASP A 136 -10.26 -5.82 22.16
CA ASP A 136 -9.41 -4.82 22.80
C ASP A 136 -7.93 -5.26 22.83
N GLU A 137 -7.65 -6.54 23.09
CA GLU A 137 -6.31 -7.10 22.94
C GLU A 137 -5.81 -6.98 21.50
N PHE A 138 -6.67 -7.29 20.52
CA PHE A 138 -6.32 -7.20 19.11
C PHE A 138 -6.03 -5.74 18.68
N LYS A 139 -6.78 -4.76 19.18
CA LYS A 139 -6.47 -3.34 18.94
C LYS A 139 -5.07 -2.98 19.43
N VAL A 140 -4.65 -3.48 20.59
CA VAL A 140 -3.30 -3.21 21.11
C VAL A 140 -2.23 -3.89 20.24
N VAL A 141 -2.46 -5.14 19.81
CA VAL A 141 -1.56 -5.83 18.87
C VAL A 141 -1.41 -5.03 17.57
N ASN A 142 -2.52 -4.57 16.98
CA ASN A 142 -2.50 -3.80 15.75
C ASN A 142 -1.81 -2.45 15.93
N ALA A 143 -2.07 -1.74 17.04
CA ALA A 143 -1.43 -0.47 17.36
C ALA A 143 0.09 -0.62 17.59
N ALA A 144 0.54 -1.68 18.27
CA ALA A 144 1.96 -1.98 18.44
C ALA A 144 2.63 -2.29 17.09
N ASN A 145 1.91 -2.95 16.17
CA ASN A 145 2.37 -3.23 14.83
C ASN A 145 2.48 -1.98 13.94
N ASP A 146 1.55 -1.03 14.07
CA ASP A 146 1.62 0.29 13.42
C ASP A 146 2.76 1.14 13.98
N ALA A 147 2.94 1.16 15.31
CA ALA A 147 4.02 1.87 15.97
C ALA A 147 5.40 1.35 15.55
N PHE A 148 5.53 0.03 15.39
CA PHE A 148 6.72 -0.61 14.83
C PHE A 148 7.05 -0.09 13.43
N GLU A 149 6.08 -0.10 12.52
CA GLU A 149 6.32 0.38 11.16
C GLU A 149 6.68 1.85 11.13
N LYS A 150 6.02 2.66 11.97
CA LYS A 150 6.33 4.08 12.09
C LYS A 150 7.78 4.27 12.50
N ALA A 151 8.19 3.65 13.61
CA ALA A 151 9.55 3.78 14.12
C ALA A 151 10.60 3.30 13.10
N PHE A 152 10.33 2.18 12.43
CA PHE A 152 11.21 1.64 11.39
C PHE A 152 11.26 2.52 10.13
N SER A 153 10.14 3.12 9.74
CA SER A 153 10.04 4.03 8.60
C SER A 153 10.70 5.38 8.89
N ASP A 154 10.57 5.89 10.10
CA ASP A 154 11.20 7.15 10.54
C ASP A 154 12.72 7.00 10.64
N ALA A 155 13.21 5.80 10.97
CA ALA A 155 14.64 5.48 10.95
C ALA A 155 15.20 5.25 9.53
N HIS A 156 14.38 5.33 8.47
CA HIS A 156 14.82 5.13 7.07
C HIS A 156 15.95 6.07 6.69
N ASP A 157 15.93 7.31 7.18
CA ASP A 157 16.95 8.31 6.92
C ASP A 157 18.31 7.97 7.57
N VAL A 158 18.32 7.09 8.58
CA VAL A 158 19.54 6.64 9.25
C VAL A 158 20.18 5.47 8.51
N TYR A 159 19.38 4.46 8.14
CA TYR A 159 19.94 3.29 7.47
C TYR A 159 20.09 3.46 5.95
N HIS A 160 19.34 4.35 5.28
CA HIS A 160 19.56 4.75 3.87
C HIS A 160 19.81 3.59 2.86
N GLY A 161 19.22 2.42 3.10
CA GLY A 161 19.40 1.23 2.25
C GLY A 161 20.55 0.29 2.65
N ASN A 162 21.30 0.61 3.72
CA ASN A 162 22.20 -0.35 4.38
C ASN A 162 21.37 -1.44 5.07
N ASN A 163 21.47 -2.67 4.58
CA ASN A 163 20.70 -3.80 5.08
C ASN A 163 21.10 -4.22 6.50
N ASP A 164 22.37 -4.11 6.88
CA ASP A 164 22.83 -4.49 8.22
C ASP A 164 22.26 -3.52 9.26
N LEU A 165 22.38 -2.21 8.99
CA LEU A 165 21.82 -1.19 9.86
C LEU A 165 20.28 -1.26 9.88
N ALA A 166 19.65 -1.52 8.73
CA ALA A 166 18.21 -1.76 8.69
C ALA A 166 17.80 -2.96 9.55
N LYS A 167 18.58 -4.05 9.54
CA LYS A 167 18.32 -5.22 10.38
C LYS A 167 18.40 -4.86 11.87
N GLU A 168 19.42 -4.13 12.29
CA GLU A 168 19.56 -3.69 13.70
C GLU A 168 18.35 -2.87 14.16
N TYR A 169 17.91 -1.90 13.34
CA TYR A 169 16.72 -1.09 13.66
C TYR A 169 15.44 -1.92 13.64
N TRP A 170 15.31 -2.85 12.70
CA TRP A 170 14.17 -3.77 12.65
C TRP A 170 14.08 -4.60 13.92
N GLU A 171 15.18 -5.25 14.33
CA GLU A 171 15.23 -6.09 15.54
C GLU A 171 14.95 -5.28 16.81
N LYS A 172 15.52 -4.08 16.91
CA LYS A 172 15.26 -3.14 18.02
C LYS A 172 13.78 -2.82 18.14
N PHE A 173 13.14 -2.40 17.04
CA PHE A 173 11.73 -2.00 17.09
C PHE A 173 10.80 -3.21 17.21
N ASP A 174 11.16 -4.38 16.66
CA ASP A 174 10.40 -5.61 16.86
C ASP A 174 10.42 -6.05 18.33
N GLY A 175 11.57 -5.95 18.99
CA GLY A 175 11.66 -6.15 20.44
C GLY A 175 10.73 -5.23 21.22
N GLN A 176 10.65 -3.95 20.84
CA GLN A 176 9.71 -2.99 21.45
C GLN A 176 8.25 -3.33 21.17
N ARG A 177 7.92 -3.75 19.94
CA ARG A 177 6.59 -4.23 19.55
C ARG A 177 6.16 -5.42 20.41
N LYS A 178 7.00 -6.46 20.50
CA LYS A 178 6.74 -7.67 21.29
C LYS A 178 6.59 -7.34 22.77
N ALA A 179 7.45 -6.49 23.33
CA ALA A 179 7.36 -6.05 24.73
C ALA A 179 6.07 -5.26 25.02
N ALA A 180 5.59 -4.44 24.08
CA ALA A 180 4.31 -3.73 24.22
C ALA A 180 3.12 -4.70 24.21
N ILE A 181 3.16 -5.69 23.31
CA ILE A 181 2.13 -6.75 23.21
C ILE A 181 2.12 -7.61 24.48
N GLN A 182 3.28 -8.03 24.98
CA GLN A 182 3.41 -8.83 26.19
C GLN A 182 2.77 -8.18 27.42
N LYS A 183 2.86 -6.83 27.53
CA LYS A 183 2.26 -6.10 28.65
C LYS A 183 0.73 -6.03 28.59
N ALA A 184 0.15 -6.25 27.41
CA ALA A 184 -1.28 -6.09 27.18
C ALA A 184 -2.03 -7.44 27.14
N LEU A 185 -1.34 -8.51 26.77
CA LEU A 185 -1.93 -9.85 26.68
C LEU A 185 -1.74 -10.63 27.99
N THR A 186 -2.62 -11.60 28.22
CA THR A 186 -2.38 -12.64 29.23
C THR A 186 -1.16 -13.49 28.85
N PRO A 187 -0.50 -14.17 29.82
CA PRO A 187 0.61 -15.07 29.50
C PRO A 187 0.26 -16.14 28.46
N GLU A 188 -0.95 -16.68 28.51
CA GLU A 188 -1.44 -17.70 27.57
C GLU A 188 -1.59 -17.13 26.16
N HIS A 189 -2.26 -15.98 26.02
CA HIS A 189 -2.43 -15.31 24.71
C HIS A 189 -1.08 -14.86 24.14
N TYR A 190 -0.18 -14.36 24.99
CA TYR A 190 1.15 -13.93 24.56
C TYR A 190 2.01 -15.10 24.07
N THR A 191 1.99 -16.23 24.78
CA THR A 191 2.71 -17.44 24.36
C THR A 191 2.26 -17.88 22.97
N LYS A 192 0.94 -17.87 22.73
CA LYS A 192 0.38 -18.23 21.43
C LYS A 192 0.74 -17.23 20.33
N PHE A 193 0.72 -15.94 20.65
CA PHE A 193 1.22 -14.89 19.75
C PHE A 193 2.68 -15.13 19.36
N GLU A 194 3.57 -15.40 20.32
CA GLU A 194 4.99 -15.65 20.05
C GLU A 194 5.19 -16.87 19.15
N GLU A 195 4.46 -17.96 19.39
CA GLU A 195 4.50 -19.15 18.53
C GLU A 195 4.15 -18.85 17.07
N ILE A 196 3.16 -17.98 16.83
CA ILE A 196 2.68 -17.62 15.50
C ILE A 196 3.71 -16.76 14.76
N VAL A 197 4.42 -15.88 15.46
CA VAL A 197 5.33 -14.88 14.86
C VAL A 197 6.81 -15.26 14.93
N LYS A 198 7.16 -16.41 15.51
CA LYS A 198 8.56 -16.82 15.76
C LYS A 198 9.47 -16.84 14.53
N ASP A 199 8.91 -17.12 13.35
CA ASP A 199 9.66 -17.24 12.10
C ASP A 199 9.71 -15.90 11.33
N ILE A 200 9.08 -14.85 11.86
CA ILE A 200 9.11 -13.51 11.27
C ILE A 200 10.44 -12.85 11.60
N GLN A 201 11.19 -12.54 10.54
CA GLN A 201 12.50 -11.91 10.60
C GLN A 201 12.60 -10.80 9.56
N PHE A 202 13.59 -9.93 9.75
CA PHE A 202 13.93 -8.90 8.77
C PHE A 202 14.21 -9.53 7.40
N LYS A 203 13.54 -9.01 6.37
CA LYS A 203 13.81 -9.33 4.96
C LYS A 203 14.52 -8.14 4.32
N GLY A 204 15.82 -8.28 4.09
CA GLY A 204 16.64 -7.26 3.44
C GLY A 204 16.15 -6.92 2.04
N ARG A 205 16.47 -5.72 1.57
CA ARG A 205 16.21 -5.33 0.18
C ARG A 205 17.23 -6.03 -0.72
N LYS A 206 16.76 -6.64 -1.81
CA LYS A 206 17.59 -7.17 -2.89
C LYS A 206 18.03 -6.04 -3.82
#